data_AF-A0A1H6ZUS5-F1
#
_entry.id   AF-A0A1H6ZUS5-F1
#
_cell.length_a   1.000
_cell.length_b   1.000
_cell.length_c   1.000
_cell.angle_alpha   90.00
_cell.angle_beta   90.00
_cell.angle_gamma   90.00
#
_symmetry.space_group_name_H-M   'P 1'
#
loop_
_entity.id
_entity.type
_entity.pdbx_description
1 polymer ?
#
loop_
_entity_poly.entity_id
_entity_poly.type
_entity_poly.pdbx_seq_one_letter_code
_entity_poly.pdbx_strand_id
1 'polypeptide(L)'
;MERKEIFEPIKTAHAVAEVIFFFEFSELLISSRKKMDDLKAGMVDLLPDAKEQKSVQISLGDDEAASVQHSADAIQFSKQSPAGELQWLARVVGPTLSVHCVDYSRWAPVKTQFLAILECALNSLGIKDGFSGVGLKVIDRFRYNESAGAYDLARLVDPESKYVSRHVFDSGHRWHFYSGWYERDAVDLEGVEVLSQLNLDSSFVAISDGVLQNFVTFDHTLALKNVEMGNGVLVALEGGSSAVDVISKVFDNLHEVNKSIIRDVLSKEVADRMNLKRQEA
;
A
#
# COMPACT_ATOMS: atom_id res chain seq x y z
N MET A 1 3.78 -36.69 12.35
CA MET A 1 4.59 -35.50 12.67
C MET A 1 4.36 -34.52 11.55
N GLU A 2 3.67 -33.40 11.81
CA GLU A 2 3.48 -32.36 10.79
C GLU A 2 4.84 -31.74 10.45
N ARG A 3 5.13 -31.60 9.16
CA ARG A 3 6.36 -30.95 8.69
C ARG A 3 6.20 -29.47 8.95
N LYS A 4 7.02 -28.89 9.84
CA LYS A 4 7.02 -27.45 10.08
C LYS A 4 7.57 -26.73 8.86
N GLU A 5 6.94 -25.62 8.52
CA GLU A 5 7.28 -24.78 7.37
C GLU A 5 8.44 -23.85 7.71
N ILE A 6 9.35 -23.62 6.76
CA ILE A 6 10.51 -22.73 7.00
C ILE A 6 10.08 -21.26 6.99
N PHE A 7 9.14 -20.89 6.12
CA PHE A 7 8.56 -19.56 6.06
C PHE A 7 7.05 -19.63 6.22
N GLU A 8 6.53 -18.93 7.23
CA GLU A 8 5.12 -18.89 7.58
C GLU A 8 4.57 -17.49 7.31
N PRO A 9 3.41 -17.34 6.65
CA PRO A 9 2.78 -16.02 6.51
C PRO A 9 2.44 -15.42 7.88
N ILE A 10 2.48 -14.09 8.01
CA ILE A 10 2.22 -13.42 9.29
C ILE A 10 0.81 -13.69 9.85
N LYS A 11 -0.16 -13.98 8.98
CA LYS A 11 -1.49 -14.51 9.34
C LYS A 11 -1.70 -15.88 8.71
N THR A 12 -2.45 -16.75 9.38
CA THR A 12 -2.69 -18.13 8.92
C THR A 12 -3.27 -18.22 7.51
N ALA A 13 -4.10 -17.25 7.11
CA ALA A 13 -4.81 -17.27 5.83
C ALA A 13 -4.08 -16.51 4.69
N HIS A 14 -3.19 -15.58 5.00
CA HIS A 14 -2.50 -14.73 4.01
C HIS A 14 -1.26 -14.05 4.62
N ALA A 15 -0.34 -13.62 3.76
CA ALA A 15 0.87 -12.91 4.18
C ALA A 15 0.69 -11.38 4.33
N VAL A 16 -0.42 -10.83 3.82
CA VAL A 16 -0.69 -9.38 3.86
C VAL A 16 -0.73 -8.87 5.30
N ALA A 17 0.27 -8.05 5.64
CA ALA A 17 0.40 -7.33 6.90
C ALA A 17 -0.29 -5.96 6.83
N GLU A 18 -0.27 -5.32 5.66
CA GLU A 18 -0.86 -4.00 5.46
C GLU A 18 -1.23 -3.76 3.99
N VAL A 19 -2.35 -3.08 3.75
CA VAL A 19 -2.71 -2.53 2.44
C VAL A 19 -2.89 -1.02 2.58
N ILE A 20 -2.24 -0.27 1.71
CA ILE A 20 -2.25 1.20 1.73
C ILE A 20 -2.79 1.70 0.39
N PHE A 21 -3.87 2.45 0.47
CA PHE A 21 -4.44 3.23 -0.63
C PHE A 21 -3.92 4.65 -0.47
N PHE A 22 -3.31 5.23 -1.50
CA PHE A 22 -2.88 6.62 -1.44
C PHE A 22 -3.39 7.40 -2.65
N PHE A 23 -3.70 8.65 -2.37
CA PHE A 23 -4.28 9.61 -3.30
C PHE A 23 -3.50 10.91 -3.17
N GLU A 24 -3.10 11.45 -4.30
CA GLU A 24 -2.51 12.76 -4.42
C GLU A 24 -3.48 13.66 -5.17
N PHE A 25 -3.61 14.90 -4.70
CA PHE A 25 -4.50 15.90 -5.25
C PHE A 25 -3.71 17.10 -5.75
N SER A 26 -4.28 17.88 -6.66
CA SER A 26 -3.63 19.10 -7.15
C SER A 26 -3.61 20.24 -6.12
N GLU A 27 -4.42 20.14 -5.07
CA GLU A 27 -4.59 21.18 -4.06
C GLU A 27 -4.45 20.64 -2.64
N LEU A 28 -4.16 21.53 -1.68
CA LEU A 28 -4.17 21.19 -0.26
C LEU A 28 -5.57 20.78 0.19
N LEU A 29 -5.68 19.60 0.77
CA LEU A 29 -6.92 19.03 1.26
C LEU A 29 -7.46 19.84 2.44
N ILE A 30 -6.60 20.15 3.40
CA ILE A 30 -6.93 20.95 4.58
C ILE A 30 -6.41 22.37 4.37
N SER A 31 -7.24 23.22 3.77
CA SER A 31 -6.94 24.64 3.54
C SER A 31 -7.52 25.58 4.61
N SER A 32 -8.33 25.05 5.54
CA SER A 32 -8.92 25.82 6.62
C SER A 32 -9.31 24.94 7.81
N ARG A 33 -9.45 25.56 8.99
CA ARG A 33 -9.95 24.88 10.18
C ARG A 33 -11.35 24.26 9.96
N LYS A 34 -12.21 24.97 9.23
CA LYS A 34 -13.56 24.48 8.91
C LYS A 34 -13.51 23.16 8.15
N LYS A 35 -12.70 23.05 7.08
CA LYS A 35 -12.53 21.78 6.34
C LYS A 35 -12.05 20.63 7.24
N MET A 36 -11.16 20.92 8.19
CA MET A 36 -10.69 19.92 9.15
C MET A 36 -11.83 19.45 10.08
N ASP A 37 -12.65 20.38 10.58
CA ASP A 37 -13.77 20.06 11.46
C ASP A 37 -14.89 19.31 10.69
N ASP A 38 -15.18 19.71 9.44
CA ASP A 38 -16.11 19.02 8.53
C ASP A 38 -15.63 17.58 8.22
N LEU A 39 -14.32 17.37 8.04
CA LEU A 39 -13.73 16.05 7.84
C LEU A 39 -13.84 15.18 9.10
N LYS A 40 -13.59 15.74 10.29
CA LYS A 40 -13.76 15.01 11.56
C LYS A 40 -15.21 14.57 11.77
N ALA A 41 -16.15 15.48 11.52
CA ALA A 41 -17.57 15.18 11.68
C ALA A 41 -18.00 14.06 10.73
N GLY A 42 -17.51 14.04 9.49
CA GLY A 42 -17.82 12.98 8.53
C GLY A 42 -17.18 11.62 8.90
N MET A 43 -15.96 11.62 9.42
CA MET A 43 -15.18 10.39 9.65
C MET A 43 -15.55 9.62 10.92
N VAL A 44 -16.26 10.24 11.88
CA VAL A 44 -16.43 9.69 13.24
C VAL A 44 -17.02 8.28 13.27
N ASP A 45 -17.95 7.96 12.36
CA ASP A 45 -18.61 6.65 12.30
C ASP A 45 -17.72 5.57 11.65
N LEU A 46 -16.77 5.98 10.80
CA LEU A 46 -15.86 5.09 10.10
C LEU A 46 -14.57 4.87 10.90
N LEU A 47 -13.99 5.95 11.43
CA LEU A 47 -12.71 6.03 12.11
C LEU A 47 -12.82 7.02 13.29
N PRO A 48 -13.26 6.56 14.48
CA PRO A 48 -13.68 7.44 15.57
C PRO A 48 -12.54 8.23 16.23
N ASP A 49 -11.31 7.73 16.18
CA ASP A 49 -10.18 8.36 16.85
C ASP A 49 -9.50 9.36 15.93
N ALA A 50 -9.64 10.67 16.20
CA ALA A 50 -8.99 11.73 15.44
C ALA A 50 -7.82 12.37 16.21
N LYS A 51 -6.67 12.54 15.57
CA LYS A 51 -5.49 13.21 16.10
C LYS A 51 -4.97 14.24 15.11
N GLU A 52 -4.99 15.50 15.51
CA GLU A 52 -4.35 16.58 14.77
C GLU A 52 -2.83 16.52 14.94
N GLN A 53 -2.10 16.77 13.87
CA GLN A 53 -0.64 16.77 13.83
C GLN A 53 -0.18 18.00 13.06
N LYS A 54 0.96 18.57 13.46
CA LYS A 54 1.68 19.53 12.62
C LYS A 54 2.71 18.77 11.82
N SER A 55 2.58 18.79 10.51
CA SER A 55 3.60 18.21 9.62
C SER A 55 4.57 19.31 9.19
N VAL A 56 5.85 18.95 9.12
CA VAL A 56 6.91 19.82 8.61
C VAL A 56 7.41 19.18 7.33
N GLN A 57 7.14 19.82 6.19
CA GLN A 57 7.67 19.42 4.91
C GLN A 57 8.90 20.25 4.61
N ILE A 58 10.02 19.56 4.35
CA ILE A 58 11.29 20.16 3.97
C ILE A 58 11.50 19.84 2.50
N SER A 59 11.46 20.87 1.66
CA SER A 59 11.86 20.74 0.25
C SER A 59 13.31 21.18 0.12
N LEU A 60 14.16 20.29 -0.39
CA LEU A 60 15.54 20.60 -0.74
C LEU A 60 15.54 21.00 -2.23
N GLY A 61 15.72 22.29 -2.51
CA GLY A 61 15.93 22.78 -3.86
C GLY A 61 17.39 22.65 -4.29
N ASP A 62 17.63 22.63 -5.61
CA ASP A 62 18.97 22.52 -6.21
C ASP A 62 19.80 23.82 -6.12
N ASP A 63 19.19 24.95 -5.77
CA ASP A 63 19.91 26.19 -5.51
C ASP A 63 20.44 26.22 -4.07
N GLU A 64 21.72 26.60 -3.88
CA GLU A 64 22.43 26.72 -2.60
C GLU A 64 21.80 27.68 -1.56
N ALA A 65 20.57 28.16 -1.78
CA ALA A 65 19.87 29.12 -0.94
C ALA A 65 18.49 28.60 -0.47
N ALA A 66 18.45 28.24 0.81
CA ALA A 66 17.29 28.03 1.68
C ALA A 66 16.41 26.79 1.43
N SER A 67 16.47 25.85 2.37
CA SER A 67 15.39 24.89 2.61
C SER A 67 14.13 25.63 3.05
N VAL A 68 13.06 25.58 2.27
CA VAL A 68 11.77 26.15 2.67
C VAL A 68 11.05 25.13 3.55
N GLN A 69 10.78 25.52 4.80
CA GLN A 69 10.00 24.71 5.73
C GLN A 69 8.53 25.11 5.65
N HIS A 70 7.70 24.23 5.11
CA HIS A 70 6.24 24.42 5.12
C HIS A 70 5.64 23.65 6.30
N SER A 71 4.91 24.35 7.18
CA SER A 71 4.02 23.68 8.12
C SER A 71 2.70 23.39 7.43
N ALA A 72 2.35 22.12 7.26
CA ALA A 72 1.04 21.73 6.78
C ALA A 72 0.24 21.11 7.93
N ASP A 73 -1.02 21.52 8.04
CA ASP A 73 -1.97 20.89 8.94
C ASP A 73 -2.17 19.45 8.50
N ALA A 74 -2.03 18.53 9.45
CA ALA A 74 -2.24 17.11 9.24
C ALA A 74 -3.30 16.61 10.22
N ILE A 75 -4.08 15.64 9.79
CA ILE A 75 -5.00 14.93 10.66
C ILE A 75 -4.92 13.44 10.36
N GLN A 76 -4.95 12.67 11.44
CA GLN A 76 -4.93 11.22 11.41
C GLN A 76 -6.20 10.70 12.07
N PHE A 77 -6.91 9.83 11.38
CA PHE A 77 -8.04 9.08 11.89
C PHE A 77 -7.64 7.62 12.08
N SER A 78 -8.13 6.96 13.12
CA SER A 78 -7.89 5.54 13.33
C SER A 78 -9.10 4.82 13.88
N LYS A 79 -9.10 3.51 13.67
CA LYS A 79 -10.00 2.55 14.32
C LYS A 79 -9.17 1.41 14.89
N GLN A 80 -9.37 1.14 16.17
CA GLN A 80 -8.74 0.04 16.87
C GLN A 80 -9.73 -1.08 17.16
N SER A 81 -9.23 -2.31 17.30
CA SER A 81 -10.00 -3.43 17.81
C SER A 81 -10.31 -3.24 19.30
N PRO A 82 -11.25 -4.01 19.90
CA PRO A 82 -11.45 -3.99 21.35
C PRO A 82 -10.21 -4.34 22.17
N ALA A 83 -9.22 -5.00 21.57
CA ALA A 83 -7.93 -5.32 22.19
C ALA A 83 -6.89 -4.17 22.07
N GLY A 84 -7.25 -3.07 21.41
CA GLY A 84 -6.38 -1.89 21.20
C GLY A 84 -5.48 -1.99 19.97
N GLU A 85 -5.61 -3.05 19.16
CA GLU A 85 -4.81 -3.22 17.94
C GLU A 85 -5.32 -2.31 16.82
N LEU A 86 -4.42 -1.67 16.07
CA LEU A 86 -4.79 -0.83 14.94
C LEU A 86 -5.39 -1.67 13.81
N GLN A 87 -6.61 -1.35 13.36
CA GLN A 87 -7.24 -2.01 12.22
C GLN A 87 -7.20 -1.15 10.96
N TRP A 88 -7.58 0.13 11.10
CA TRP A 88 -7.63 1.09 10.02
C TRP A 88 -7.05 2.43 10.46
N LEU A 89 -6.45 3.11 9.50
CA LEU A 89 -5.85 4.42 9.68
C LEU A 89 -6.07 5.23 8.40
N ALA A 90 -6.60 6.45 8.51
CA ALA A 90 -6.60 7.40 7.42
C ALA A 90 -5.78 8.62 7.80
N ARG A 91 -4.97 9.14 6.88
CA ARG A 91 -4.15 10.32 7.14
C ARG A 91 -4.32 11.31 6.00
N VAL A 92 -4.56 12.56 6.36
CA VAL A 92 -4.57 13.69 5.44
C VAL A 92 -3.41 14.61 5.80
N VAL A 93 -2.49 14.81 4.86
CA VAL A 93 -1.33 15.72 5.00
C VAL A 93 -1.13 16.48 3.69
N GLY A 94 -1.24 17.81 3.74
CA GLY A 94 -1.09 18.63 2.54
C GLY A 94 -2.06 18.22 1.43
N PRO A 95 -1.57 17.88 0.22
CA PRO A 95 -2.40 17.41 -0.90
C PRO A 95 -2.59 15.88 -0.91
N THR A 96 -2.26 15.16 0.17
CA THR A 96 -2.28 13.70 0.20
C THR A 96 -3.30 13.14 1.17
N LEU A 97 -4.00 12.11 0.72
CA LEU A 97 -4.82 11.23 1.55
C LEU A 97 -4.25 9.81 1.45
N SER A 98 -3.96 9.18 2.57
CA SER A 98 -3.69 7.75 2.63
C SER A 98 -4.68 7.04 3.53
N VAL A 99 -5.08 5.82 3.14
CA VAL A 99 -5.93 4.92 3.91
C VAL A 99 -5.18 3.60 4.05
N HIS A 100 -4.95 3.17 5.28
CA HIS A 100 -4.19 1.98 5.61
C HIS A 100 -5.14 0.97 6.27
N CYS A 101 -5.09 -0.26 5.80
CA CYS A 101 -5.75 -1.42 6.37
C CYS A 101 -4.67 -2.34 6.93
N VAL A 102 -4.53 -2.37 8.25
CA VAL A 102 -3.57 -3.23 8.97
C VAL A 102 -4.21 -4.58 9.28
N ASP A 103 -5.51 -4.59 9.57
CA ASP A 103 -6.27 -5.83 9.75
C ASP A 103 -6.87 -6.33 8.44
N TYR A 104 -6.00 -6.60 7.46
CA TYR A 104 -6.44 -7.16 6.18
C TYR A 104 -7.12 -8.51 6.38
N SER A 105 -8.22 -8.72 5.64
CA SER A 105 -8.98 -9.97 5.61
C SER A 105 -9.11 -10.50 4.18
N ARG A 106 -9.99 -9.88 3.38
CA ARG A 106 -10.17 -10.17 1.96
C ARG A 106 -10.37 -8.88 1.19
N TRP A 107 -10.10 -8.91 -0.11
CA TRP A 107 -10.19 -7.75 -0.97
C TRP A 107 -11.55 -7.07 -0.93
N ALA A 108 -12.65 -7.80 -1.13
CA ALA A 108 -14.00 -7.21 -1.21
C ALA A 108 -14.39 -6.37 0.03
N PRO A 109 -14.32 -6.87 1.29
CA PRO A 109 -14.66 -6.05 2.46
C PRO A 109 -13.69 -4.88 2.67
N VAL A 110 -12.39 -5.08 2.41
CA VAL A 110 -11.38 -4.01 2.48
C VAL A 110 -11.70 -2.92 1.46
N LYS A 111 -12.09 -3.32 0.25
CA LYS A 111 -12.50 -2.44 -0.84
C LYS A 111 -13.69 -1.57 -0.45
N THR A 112 -14.76 -2.20 0.02
CA THR A 112 -15.96 -1.49 0.47
C THR A 112 -15.63 -0.46 1.55
N GLN A 113 -14.80 -0.82 2.53
CA GLN A 113 -14.44 0.08 3.62
C GLN A 113 -13.58 1.26 3.16
N PHE A 114 -12.55 1.05 2.32
CA PHE A 114 -11.73 2.17 1.88
C PHE A 114 -12.51 3.12 0.96
N LEU A 115 -13.41 2.60 0.12
CA LEU A 115 -14.25 3.44 -0.74
C LEU A 115 -15.20 4.31 0.08
N ALA A 116 -15.78 3.76 1.16
CA ALA A 116 -16.60 4.54 2.09
C ALA A 116 -15.80 5.67 2.78
N ILE A 117 -14.56 5.38 3.19
CA ILE A 117 -13.64 6.38 3.76
C ILE A 117 -13.31 7.45 2.71
N LEU A 118 -12.96 7.05 1.48
CA LEU A 118 -12.65 7.98 0.40
C LEU A 118 -13.85 8.88 0.08
N GLU A 119 -15.03 8.31 -0.12
CA GLU A 119 -16.26 9.05 -0.41
C GLU A 119 -16.58 10.06 0.69
N CYS A 120 -16.48 9.65 1.95
CA CYS A 120 -16.63 10.54 3.10
C CYS A 120 -15.62 11.70 3.05
N ALA A 121 -14.33 11.40 2.81
CA ALA A 121 -13.29 12.42 2.72
C ALA A 121 -13.56 13.43 1.61
N LEU A 122 -13.90 12.96 0.41
CA LEU A 122 -14.18 13.80 -0.75
C LEU A 122 -15.38 14.72 -0.47
N ASN A 123 -16.47 14.17 0.09
CA ASN A 123 -17.67 14.92 0.43
C ASN A 123 -17.40 15.98 1.51
N SER A 124 -16.73 15.61 2.60
CA SER A 124 -16.41 16.54 3.70
C SER A 124 -15.45 17.66 3.26
N LEU A 125 -14.53 17.37 2.34
CA LEU A 125 -13.55 18.35 1.86
C LEU A 125 -14.05 19.18 0.66
N GLY A 126 -15.23 18.82 0.12
CA GLY A 126 -15.83 19.47 -1.05
C GLY A 126 -15.05 19.23 -2.34
N ILE A 127 -14.37 18.09 -2.45
CA ILE A 127 -13.55 17.72 -3.61
C ILE A 127 -14.44 17.03 -4.62
N LYS A 128 -14.52 17.60 -5.82
CA LYS A 128 -15.33 17.05 -6.92
C LYS A 128 -14.47 16.25 -7.89
N ASP A 129 -13.30 16.79 -8.23
CA ASP A 129 -12.36 16.23 -9.19
C ASP A 129 -10.92 16.47 -8.69
N GLY A 130 -9.93 15.93 -9.40
CA GLY A 130 -8.53 16.41 -9.27
C GLY A 130 -7.55 15.48 -8.56
N PHE A 131 -7.66 14.16 -8.77
CA PHE A 131 -6.56 13.27 -8.43
C PHE A 131 -5.37 13.53 -9.37
N SER A 132 -4.23 13.93 -8.82
CA SER A 132 -2.95 14.02 -9.53
C SER A 132 -2.18 12.70 -9.47
N GLY A 133 -2.50 11.83 -8.52
CA GLY A 133 -1.91 10.51 -8.37
C GLY A 133 -2.82 9.57 -7.58
N VAL A 134 -2.76 8.28 -7.92
CA VAL A 134 -3.47 7.21 -7.20
C VAL A 134 -2.51 6.04 -7.09
N GLY A 135 -2.50 5.34 -5.97
CA GLY A 135 -1.76 4.09 -5.92
C GLY A 135 -2.14 3.16 -4.78
N LEU A 136 -1.69 1.93 -4.96
CA LEU A 136 -1.88 0.81 -4.08
C LEU A 136 -0.52 0.33 -3.60
N LYS A 137 -0.38 0.10 -2.31
CA LYS A 137 0.78 -0.57 -1.73
C LYS A 137 0.30 -1.75 -0.90
N VAL A 138 0.88 -2.92 -1.16
CA VAL A 138 0.60 -4.15 -0.42
C VAL A 138 1.88 -4.61 0.24
N ILE A 139 1.83 -4.83 1.55
CA ILE A 139 2.95 -5.32 2.33
C ILE A 139 2.64 -6.75 2.76
N ASP A 140 3.31 -7.72 2.16
CA ASP A 140 3.29 -9.13 2.59
C ASP A 140 4.47 -9.42 3.52
N ARG A 141 4.26 -10.22 4.57
CA ARG A 141 5.32 -10.61 5.52
C ARG A 141 5.30 -12.09 5.80
N PHE A 142 6.49 -12.67 5.81
CA PHE A 142 6.74 -14.07 6.12
C PHE A 142 7.71 -14.18 7.29
N ARG A 143 7.33 -14.92 8.32
CA ARG A 143 8.17 -15.25 9.46
C ARG A 143 9.06 -16.44 9.13
N TYR A 144 10.36 -16.30 9.34
CA TYR A 144 11.28 -17.42 9.26
C TYR A 144 11.25 -18.26 10.55
N ASN A 145 11.06 -19.57 10.43
CA ASN A 145 11.00 -20.51 11.53
C ASN A 145 12.29 -21.32 11.63
N GLU A 146 13.21 -20.88 12.50
CA GLU A 146 14.50 -21.56 12.73
C GLU A 146 14.35 -23.02 13.18
N SER A 147 13.24 -23.37 13.86
CA SER A 147 12.99 -24.75 14.30
C SER A 147 12.59 -25.69 13.16
N ALA A 148 12.21 -25.15 12.00
CA ALA A 148 11.77 -25.91 10.83
C ALA A 148 12.93 -26.26 9.87
N GLY A 149 14.08 -25.60 10.00
CA GLY A 149 15.28 -25.88 9.21
C GLY A 149 16.18 -24.67 9.02
N ALA A 150 17.24 -24.85 8.23
CA ALA A 150 18.12 -23.76 7.83
C ALA A 150 17.39 -22.79 6.89
N TYR A 151 17.79 -21.52 6.94
CA TYR A 151 17.27 -20.48 6.06
C TYR A 151 17.58 -20.81 4.61
N ASP A 152 16.55 -20.82 3.79
CA ASP A 152 16.62 -21.18 2.38
C ASP A 152 15.58 -20.36 1.62
N LEU A 153 16.00 -19.19 1.12
CA LEU A 153 15.10 -18.24 0.46
C LEU A 153 14.38 -18.85 -0.74
N ALA A 154 14.98 -19.85 -1.41
CA ALA A 154 14.36 -20.56 -2.54
C ALA A 154 13.08 -21.31 -2.16
N ARG A 155 12.84 -21.55 -0.87
CA ARG A 155 11.56 -22.10 -0.39
C ARG A 155 10.44 -21.08 -0.36
N LEU A 156 10.77 -19.79 -0.25
CA LEU A 156 9.80 -18.71 -0.23
C LEU A 156 9.67 -18.03 -1.59
N VAL A 157 10.79 -17.70 -2.22
CA VAL A 157 10.88 -16.95 -3.48
C VAL A 157 11.35 -17.89 -4.59
N ASP A 158 10.75 -17.81 -5.77
CA ASP A 158 11.18 -18.56 -6.96
C ASP A 158 12.53 -18.03 -7.47
N PRO A 159 13.61 -18.84 -7.49
CA PRO A 159 14.91 -18.43 -8.04
C PRO A 159 14.90 -18.05 -9.52
N GLU A 160 13.86 -18.45 -10.25
CA GLU A 160 13.65 -18.12 -11.66
C GLU A 160 12.69 -16.94 -11.85
N SER A 161 12.24 -16.29 -10.77
CA SER A 161 11.40 -15.10 -10.86
C SER A 161 12.11 -13.98 -11.62
N LYS A 162 11.49 -13.48 -12.69
CA LYS A 162 12.01 -12.32 -13.44
C LYS A 162 12.04 -11.03 -12.63
N TYR A 163 11.33 -10.99 -11.50
CA TYR A 163 11.22 -9.80 -10.65
C TYR A 163 12.30 -9.74 -9.56
N VAL A 164 13.09 -10.81 -9.36
CA VAL A 164 14.07 -10.89 -8.27
C VAL A 164 15.45 -11.24 -8.83
N SER A 165 16.46 -10.46 -8.44
CA SER A 165 17.85 -10.75 -8.83
C SER A 165 18.35 -12.04 -8.18
N ARG A 166 18.97 -12.94 -8.95
CA ARG A 166 19.55 -14.19 -8.42
C ARG A 166 20.56 -13.97 -7.28
N HIS A 167 21.19 -12.79 -7.19
CA HIS A 167 22.16 -12.47 -6.14
C HIS A 167 21.57 -12.54 -4.72
N VAL A 168 20.25 -12.33 -4.55
CA VAL A 168 19.63 -12.37 -3.20
C VAL A 168 19.71 -13.75 -2.56
N PHE A 169 19.73 -14.82 -3.36
CA PHE A 169 19.78 -16.20 -2.87
C PHE A 169 21.16 -16.56 -2.30
N ASP A 170 22.20 -15.83 -2.69
CA ASP A 170 23.57 -16.00 -2.18
C ASP A 170 23.87 -15.11 -0.97
N SER A 171 22.92 -14.26 -0.55
CA SER A 171 23.13 -13.20 0.45
C SER A 171 22.82 -13.60 1.90
N GLY A 172 22.50 -14.88 2.15
CA GLY A 172 22.16 -15.37 3.49
C GLY A 172 20.88 -14.73 4.06
N HIS A 173 20.88 -14.37 5.34
CA HIS A 173 19.67 -13.92 6.06
C HIS A 173 19.49 -12.39 6.08
N ARG A 174 20.42 -11.63 5.47
CA ARG A 174 20.40 -10.16 5.48
C ARG A 174 20.64 -9.66 4.07
N TRP A 175 19.58 -9.26 3.44
CA TRP A 175 19.60 -8.77 2.08
C TRP A 175 18.46 -7.77 1.89
N HIS A 176 18.62 -6.95 0.88
CA HIS A 176 17.63 -5.99 0.43
C HIS A 176 17.69 -5.95 -1.09
N PHE A 177 16.53 -5.90 -1.71
CA PHE A 177 16.35 -5.87 -3.14
C PHE A 177 15.28 -4.85 -3.47
N TYR A 178 15.56 -4.01 -4.45
CA TYR A 178 14.63 -3.01 -4.96
C TYR A 178 14.64 -3.05 -6.49
N SER A 179 13.45 -3.07 -7.07
CA SER A 179 13.24 -2.94 -8.51
C SER A 179 12.07 -2.02 -8.80
N GLY A 180 12.14 -1.29 -9.91
CA GLY A 180 11.05 -0.44 -10.38
C GLY A 180 10.95 -0.47 -11.91
N TRP A 181 9.71 -0.47 -12.41
CA TRP A 181 9.42 -0.48 -13.84
C TRP A 181 8.03 0.12 -14.10
N TYR A 182 7.77 0.47 -15.36
CA TYR A 182 6.46 0.92 -15.79
C TYR A 182 5.69 -0.25 -16.39
N GLU A 183 4.50 -0.51 -15.86
CA GLU A 183 3.52 -1.43 -16.43
C GLU A 183 2.59 -0.66 -17.36
N ARG A 184 2.62 -1.03 -18.63
CA ARG A 184 1.61 -0.62 -19.62
C ARG A 184 0.42 -1.55 -19.48
N ASP A 185 -0.78 -1.03 -19.71
CA ASP A 185 -2.02 -1.81 -19.68
C ASP A 185 -2.38 -2.42 -18.30
N ALA A 186 -1.71 -1.99 -17.22
CA ALA A 186 -2.05 -2.37 -15.85
C ALA A 186 -3.42 -1.84 -15.41
N VAL A 187 -3.91 -0.80 -16.08
CA VAL A 187 -5.24 -0.23 -15.91
C VAL A 187 -5.85 0.04 -17.27
N ASP A 188 -7.17 -0.13 -17.39
CA ASP A 188 -7.93 0.18 -18.61
C ASP A 188 -8.16 1.69 -18.75
N LEU A 189 -7.06 2.44 -18.87
CA LEU A 189 -7.02 3.89 -19.06
C LEU A 189 -5.96 4.21 -20.11
N GLU A 190 -6.40 4.79 -21.23
CA GLU A 190 -5.52 5.12 -22.35
C GLU A 190 -4.42 6.13 -21.95
N GLY A 191 -3.18 5.85 -22.34
CA GLY A 191 -2.03 6.72 -22.07
C GLY A 191 -1.57 6.74 -20.62
N VAL A 192 -2.10 5.87 -19.75
CA VAL A 192 -1.69 5.79 -18.34
C VAL A 192 -0.72 4.63 -18.14
N GLU A 193 0.48 4.94 -17.64
CA GLU A 193 1.44 3.94 -17.17
C GLU A 193 1.36 3.83 -15.63
N VAL A 194 1.51 2.61 -15.10
CA VAL A 194 1.60 2.36 -13.66
C VAL A 194 3.05 2.13 -13.30
N LEU A 195 3.62 2.97 -12.43
CA LEU A 195 4.91 2.72 -11.84
C LEU A 195 4.78 1.59 -10.80
N SER A 196 5.34 0.42 -11.10
CA SER A 196 5.52 -0.67 -10.16
C SER A 196 6.86 -0.52 -9.46
N GLN A 197 6.87 -0.71 -8.14
CA GLN A 197 8.06 -0.70 -7.30
C GLN A 197 7.97 -1.90 -6.36
N LEU A 198 8.88 -2.85 -6.51
CA LEU A 198 8.97 -4.03 -5.66
C LEU A 198 10.21 -3.91 -4.78
N ASN A 199 9.97 -3.83 -3.48
CA ASN A 199 11.00 -3.87 -2.46
C ASN A 199 10.87 -5.17 -1.67
N LEU A 200 11.94 -5.96 -1.62
CA LEU A 200 12.03 -7.17 -0.83
C LEU A 200 13.18 -7.05 0.16
N ASP A 201 12.96 -7.37 1.42
CA ASP A 201 14.03 -7.38 2.42
C ASP A 201 13.90 -8.54 3.41
N SER A 202 15.03 -8.96 3.99
CA SER A 202 15.06 -9.82 5.17
C SER A 202 15.65 -9.05 6.35
N SER A 203 14.84 -8.87 7.39
CA SER A 203 15.17 -8.05 8.54
C SER A 203 14.78 -8.71 9.87
N PHE A 204 15.57 -8.42 10.91
CA PHE A 204 15.30 -8.89 12.27
C PHE A 204 14.49 -7.85 13.03
N VAL A 205 13.35 -8.26 13.55
CA VAL A 205 12.46 -7.42 14.36
C VAL A 205 12.42 -7.97 15.78
N ALA A 206 12.55 -7.08 16.77
CA ALA A 206 12.35 -7.45 18.17
C ALA A 206 10.84 -7.61 18.45
N ILE A 207 10.40 -8.81 18.85
CA ILE A 207 8.97 -9.11 19.06
C ILE A 207 8.55 -9.05 20.54
N SER A 208 9.43 -9.44 21.47
CA SER A 208 9.28 -9.30 22.92
C SER A 208 10.56 -9.75 23.63
N ASP A 209 10.88 -9.20 24.80
CA ASP A 209 11.99 -9.64 25.66
C ASP A 209 13.37 -9.72 24.98
N GLY A 210 13.61 -8.89 23.97
CA GLY A 210 14.87 -8.87 23.21
C GLY A 210 15.06 -10.04 22.24
N VAL A 211 14.06 -10.91 22.07
CA VAL A 211 14.09 -11.98 21.06
C VAL A 211 13.95 -11.35 19.67
N LEU A 212 14.95 -11.61 18.83
CA LEU A 212 14.95 -11.20 17.43
C LEU A 212 14.25 -12.27 16.58
N GLN A 213 13.31 -11.83 15.76
CA GLN A 213 12.62 -12.67 14.79
C GLN A 213 12.95 -12.17 13.38
N ASN A 214 13.45 -13.06 12.53
CA ASN A 214 13.66 -12.73 11.12
C ASN A 214 12.32 -12.76 10.37
N PHE A 215 12.06 -11.71 9.60
CA PHE A 215 10.97 -11.60 8.65
C PHE A 215 11.52 -11.33 7.26
N VAL A 216 10.88 -11.93 6.27
CA VAL A 216 11.01 -11.51 4.87
C VAL A 216 9.78 -10.67 4.52
N THR A 217 10.00 -9.42 4.11
CA THR A 217 8.94 -8.46 3.78
C THR A 217 8.94 -8.19 2.30
N PHE A 218 7.75 -8.25 1.69
CA PHE A 218 7.54 -7.88 0.29
C PHE A 218 6.68 -6.62 0.32
N ASP A 219 7.20 -5.52 -0.20
CA ASP A 219 6.55 -4.23 -0.29
C ASP A 219 6.41 -3.87 -1.76
N HIS A 220 5.20 -4.06 -2.28
CA HIS A 220 4.90 -3.79 -3.68
C HIS A 220 3.97 -2.58 -3.79
N THR A 221 4.49 -1.53 -4.42
CA THR A 221 3.79 -0.27 -4.67
C THR A 221 3.48 -0.15 -6.16
N LEU A 222 2.22 0.14 -6.48
CA LEU A 222 1.72 0.44 -7.81
C LEU A 222 1.16 1.86 -7.80
N ALA A 223 1.80 2.77 -8.53
CA ALA A 223 1.44 4.18 -8.55
C ALA A 223 1.10 4.64 -9.97
N LEU A 224 -0.12 5.12 -10.17
CA LEU A 224 -0.51 5.88 -11.35
C LEU A 224 0.02 7.29 -11.16
N LYS A 225 0.97 7.69 -12.01
CA LYS A 225 1.43 9.08 -12.11
C LYS A 225 1.12 9.58 -13.51
N ASN A 226 0.51 10.77 -13.59
CA ASN A 226 0.28 11.41 -14.87
C ASN A 226 1.62 11.90 -15.43
N VAL A 227 2.09 11.29 -16.53
CA VAL A 227 3.38 11.64 -17.13
C VAL A 227 3.23 12.78 -18.15
N GLU A 228 2.03 13.04 -18.71
CA GLU A 228 1.94 13.92 -19.90
C GLU A 228 0.78 14.92 -19.97
N MET A 229 -0.18 15.00 -19.03
CA MET A 229 -1.26 16.00 -19.14
C MET A 229 -1.46 16.81 -17.87
N GLY A 230 -1.42 18.14 -18.00
CA GLY A 230 -1.84 19.11 -16.96
C GLY A 230 -3.32 19.01 -16.54
N ASN A 231 -4.03 17.98 -17.00
CA ASN A 231 -5.35 17.56 -16.58
C ASN A 231 -5.14 16.31 -15.73
N GLY A 232 -5.50 16.33 -14.43
CA GLY A 232 -5.28 15.22 -13.49
C GLY A 232 -5.67 13.83 -14.02
N VAL A 233 -5.16 12.77 -13.36
CA VAL A 233 -5.29 11.33 -13.73
C VAL A 233 -6.72 10.91 -14.09
N LEU A 234 -7.72 11.63 -13.59
CA LEU A 234 -9.15 11.31 -13.72
C LEU A 234 -9.98 12.42 -14.38
N VAL A 235 -9.38 13.38 -15.10
CA VAL A 235 -10.15 14.44 -15.81
C VAL A 235 -10.99 13.90 -16.97
N ALA A 236 -10.78 12.65 -17.40
CA ALA A 236 -11.59 11.99 -18.42
C ALA A 236 -12.84 11.28 -17.86
N LEU A 237 -13.58 11.89 -16.92
CA LEU A 237 -14.92 11.44 -16.54
C LEU A 237 -15.97 11.89 -17.57
N GLU A 238 -15.75 11.57 -18.85
CA GLU A 238 -16.80 11.72 -19.87
C GLU A 238 -17.75 10.51 -19.77
N GLY A 239 -18.86 10.66 -19.03
CA GLY A 239 -19.91 9.63 -19.01
C GLY A 239 -20.82 9.54 -17.78
N GLY A 240 -20.72 10.44 -16.79
CA GLY A 240 -21.63 10.47 -15.65
C GLY A 240 -21.44 9.36 -14.61
N SER A 241 -20.32 8.61 -14.66
CA SER A 241 -19.92 7.71 -13.57
C SER A 241 -19.33 8.51 -12.41
N SER A 242 -19.56 8.08 -11.16
CA SER A 242 -18.96 8.75 -10.01
C SER A 242 -17.43 8.54 -9.97
N ALA A 243 -16.67 9.48 -9.43
CA ALA A 243 -15.22 9.32 -9.25
C ALA A 243 -14.89 8.05 -8.43
N VAL A 244 -15.74 7.70 -7.47
CA VAL A 244 -15.61 6.50 -6.62
C VAL A 244 -15.71 5.22 -7.45
N ASP A 245 -16.59 5.16 -8.47
CA ASP A 245 -16.73 3.99 -9.34
C ASP A 245 -15.49 3.74 -10.20
N VAL A 246 -14.88 4.82 -10.70
CA VAL A 246 -13.64 4.71 -11.49
C VAL A 246 -12.47 4.29 -10.60
N ILE A 247 -12.32 4.92 -9.44
CA ILE A 247 -11.32 4.53 -8.44
C ILE A 247 -11.48 3.07 -8.02
N SER A 248 -12.73 2.62 -7.83
CA SER A 248 -13.08 1.24 -7.50
C SER A 248 -12.55 0.25 -8.56
N LYS A 249 -12.69 0.56 -9.85
CA LYS A 249 -12.14 -0.26 -10.95
C LYS A 249 -10.62 -0.21 -11.02
N VAL A 250 -10.02 0.98 -10.87
CA VAL A 250 -8.56 1.15 -10.85
C VAL A 250 -7.94 0.27 -9.77
N PHE A 251 -8.47 0.28 -8.56
CA PHE A 251 -7.92 -0.53 -7.48
C PHE A 251 -8.12 -2.04 -7.66
N ASP A 252 -9.20 -2.48 -8.33
CA ASP A 252 -9.33 -3.90 -8.70
C ASP A 252 -8.20 -4.32 -9.64
N ASN A 253 -7.93 -3.50 -10.67
CA ASN A 253 -6.86 -3.77 -11.62
C ASN A 253 -5.49 -3.78 -10.94
N LEU A 254 -5.18 -2.76 -10.12
CA LEU A 254 -3.92 -2.72 -9.35
C LEU A 254 -3.78 -3.92 -8.42
N HIS A 255 -4.85 -4.34 -7.77
CA HIS A 255 -4.82 -5.50 -6.87
C HIS A 255 -4.56 -6.81 -7.63
N GLU A 256 -5.14 -6.98 -8.82
CA GLU A 256 -4.86 -8.15 -9.67
C GLU A 256 -3.43 -8.13 -10.23
N VAL A 257 -2.91 -6.97 -10.63
CA VAL A 257 -1.50 -6.79 -11.03
C VAL A 257 -0.57 -7.16 -9.87
N ASN A 258 -0.85 -6.66 -8.65
CA ASN A 258 -0.12 -7.05 -7.45
C ASN A 258 -0.12 -8.56 -7.22
N LYS A 259 -1.31 -9.19 -7.24
CA LYS A 259 -1.42 -10.65 -7.06
C LYS A 259 -0.64 -11.42 -8.11
N SER A 260 -0.65 -10.95 -9.37
CA SER A 260 0.09 -11.57 -10.46
C SER A 260 1.60 -11.54 -10.21
N ILE A 261 2.14 -10.36 -9.86
CA ILE A 261 3.57 -10.17 -9.57
C ILE A 261 3.98 -10.99 -8.34
N ILE A 262 3.24 -10.89 -7.23
CA ILE A 262 3.57 -11.64 -6.00
C ILE A 262 3.52 -13.16 -6.24
N ARG A 263 2.57 -13.65 -7.04
CA ARG A 263 2.52 -15.07 -7.43
C ARG A 263 3.75 -15.51 -8.23
N ASP A 264 4.29 -14.64 -9.09
CA ASP A 264 5.49 -14.93 -9.89
C ASP A 264 6.79 -14.73 -9.08
N VAL A 265 6.75 -13.99 -7.98
CA VAL A 265 7.86 -13.87 -7.02
C VAL A 265 7.92 -15.09 -6.10
N LEU A 266 6.77 -15.55 -5.61
CA LEU A 266 6.70 -16.66 -4.67
C LEU A 266 7.06 -18.00 -5.33
N SER A 267 7.67 -18.88 -4.54
CA SER A 267 7.83 -20.28 -4.93
C SER A 267 6.44 -20.90 -5.18
N LYS A 268 6.36 -21.85 -6.11
CA LYS A 268 5.09 -22.51 -6.47
C LYS A 268 4.35 -23.06 -5.24
N GLU A 269 5.07 -23.70 -4.33
CA GLU A 269 4.53 -24.28 -3.10
C GLU A 269 3.85 -23.20 -2.22
N VAL A 270 4.49 -22.05 -2.03
CA VAL A 270 3.94 -20.97 -1.21
C VAL A 270 2.77 -20.28 -1.91
N ALA A 271 2.87 -20.04 -3.22
CA ALA A 271 1.78 -19.45 -4.01
C ALA A 271 0.51 -20.32 -3.97
N ASP A 272 0.65 -21.64 -4.16
CA ASP A 272 -0.45 -22.60 -4.10
C ASP A 272 -1.12 -22.60 -2.70
N ARG A 273 -0.31 -22.59 -1.63
CA ARG A 273 -0.80 -22.52 -0.24
C ARG A 273 -1.59 -21.25 0.06
N MET A 274 -1.18 -20.12 -0.53
CA MET A 274 -1.88 -18.83 -0.40
C MET A 274 -3.11 -18.72 -1.32
N ASN A 275 -3.47 -19.79 -2.04
CA ASN A 275 -4.54 -19.80 -3.04
C ASN A 275 -4.36 -18.74 -4.15
N LEU A 276 -3.11 -18.39 -4.48
CA LEU A 276 -2.78 -17.53 -5.62
C LEU A 276 -2.75 -18.39 -6.89
N LYS A 277 -3.93 -18.79 -7.39
CA LYS A 277 -4.04 -19.60 -8.61
C LYS A 277 -3.40 -18.88 -9.80
N ARG A 278 -2.62 -19.59 -10.62
CA ARG A 278 -2.28 -19.13 -11.97
C ARG A 278 -3.57 -19.09 -12.79
N GLN A 279 -3.88 -17.96 -13.42
CA GLN A 279 -4.84 -17.99 -14.51
C GLN A 279 -4.11 -18.69 -15.66
N GLU A 280 -4.65 -19.84 -16.10
CA GLU A 280 -4.18 -20.46 -17.33
C GLU A 280 -4.50 -19.48 -18.47
N ALA A 281 -3.45 -19.09 -19.20
CA ALA A 281 -3.55 -18.20 -20.36
C ALA A 281 -4.24 -18.90 -21.53
#